data_AF-A0AAD2FSB1-F1
#
_entry.id   AF-A0AAD2FSB1-F1
#
_cell.length_a   1.000
_cell.length_b   1.000
_cell.length_c   1.000
_cell.angle_alpha   90.00
_cell.angle_beta   90.00
_cell.angle_gamma   90.00
#
_symmetry.space_group_name_H-M   'P 1'
#
loop_
_entity.id
_entity.type
_entity.pdbx_description
1 polymer ?
#
loop_
_entity_poly.entity_id
_entity_poly.type
_entity_poly.pdbx_seq_one_letter_code
_entity_poly.pdbx_strand_id
1 'polypeptide(L)'
;MSSDDDDSKPSSSACCEKVSTDKKGEQNIMKGNTSSSSFSEKSSHTEIKTPLNAPQTVATASTTNATAPPTAPQAAIPLRRDNSSSLSQEALEKKTFLIFVKILFKLLKEHQGDEITTKAKRVVMECRRHNQQNHPAFTPLMEALERHLRRFVGEKLWGRAHSYLHHYLGKEQEQQAAMGKIEPRPLVMVAPG
;
A
#
# COMPACT_ATOMS: atom_id res chain seq x y z
N MET A 1 -61.45 8.93 -3.78
CA MET A 1 -60.39 8.84 -4.79
C MET A 1 -59.10 8.61 -4.02
N SER A 2 -58.94 7.40 -3.46
CA SER A 2 -58.43 6.20 -4.15
C SER A 2 -56.95 6.35 -4.46
N SER A 3 -56.05 5.41 -4.20
CA SER A 3 -55.95 4.18 -3.39
C SER A 3 -54.50 3.71 -3.70
N ASP A 4 -53.96 2.83 -2.85
CA ASP A 4 -52.89 1.87 -3.16
C ASP A 4 -51.46 2.45 -3.23
N ASP A 5 -50.59 2.29 -2.23
CA ASP A 5 -49.92 1.05 -1.78
C ASP A 5 -49.21 0.32 -2.94
N ASP A 6 -47.91 0.60 -3.14
CA ASP A 6 -47.02 -0.32 -3.85
C ASP A 6 -45.82 -0.67 -2.97
N ASP A 7 -46.03 -1.76 -2.24
CA ASP A 7 -45.06 -2.55 -1.49
C ASP A 7 -44.15 -3.29 -2.49
N SER A 8 -42.93 -2.78 -2.68
CA SER A 8 -41.90 -3.47 -3.44
C SER A 8 -40.70 -3.80 -2.56
N LYS A 9 -40.88 -4.84 -1.72
CA LYS A 9 -39.80 -5.67 -1.17
C LYS A 9 -39.38 -6.73 -2.20
N PRO A 10 -38.09 -6.86 -2.51
CA PRO A 10 -37.49 -8.15 -2.82
C PRO A 10 -36.73 -8.64 -1.58
N SER A 11 -37.35 -9.52 -0.80
CA SER A 11 -37.24 -10.98 -0.92
C SER A 11 -35.82 -11.49 -0.65
N SER A 12 -35.65 -11.87 0.62
CA SER A 12 -34.81 -12.96 1.10
C SER A 12 -34.62 -14.07 0.05
N SER A 13 -33.37 -14.40 -0.25
CA SER A 13 -33.00 -15.76 -0.66
C SER A 13 -31.67 -16.12 -0.01
N ALA A 14 -31.80 -16.67 1.20
CA ALA A 14 -30.78 -17.49 1.83
C ALA A 14 -30.90 -18.90 1.25
N CYS A 15 -29.92 -19.33 0.44
CA CYS A 15 -29.67 -20.73 0.09
C CYS A 15 -28.20 -20.86 -0.35
N CYS A 16 -27.68 -22.09 -0.26
CA CYS A 16 -26.29 -22.55 -0.46
C CYS A 16 -25.48 -22.63 0.84
N GLU A 17 -25.78 -23.57 1.73
CA GLU A 17 -25.55 -25.03 1.62
C GLU A 17 -24.09 -25.40 1.91
N LYS A 18 -23.95 -26.15 3.02
CA LYS A 18 -22.71 -26.67 3.56
C LYS A 18 -22.19 -27.77 2.62
N VAL A 19 -21.00 -27.59 2.05
CA VAL A 19 -20.22 -28.72 1.51
C VAL A 19 -18.99 -28.91 2.38
N SER A 20 -19.13 -29.83 3.34
CA SER A 20 -18.02 -30.62 3.85
C SER A 20 -17.58 -31.57 2.74
N THR A 21 -16.32 -31.51 2.35
CA THR A 21 -15.63 -32.68 1.80
C THR A 21 -14.26 -32.81 2.46
N ASP A 22 -14.20 -33.73 3.41
CA ASP A 22 -12.99 -34.47 3.73
C ASP A 22 -12.36 -35.01 2.45
N LYS A 23 -11.09 -34.68 2.19
CA LYS A 23 -10.24 -35.48 1.31
C LYS A 23 -8.82 -35.53 1.82
N LYS A 24 -8.61 -36.55 2.66
CA LYS A 24 -7.36 -37.23 2.94
C LYS A 24 -6.87 -37.92 1.65
N GLY A 25 -5.60 -37.72 1.31
CA GLY A 25 -4.89 -38.32 0.17
C GLY A 25 -3.53 -37.61 0.04
N GLU A 26 -2.53 -37.98 0.84
CA GLU A 26 -1.61 -39.09 0.60
C GLU A 26 -1.02 -39.15 -0.82
N GLN A 27 0.28 -38.85 -0.87
CA GLN A 27 1.31 -39.37 -1.76
C GLN A 27 1.22 -39.05 -3.26
N ASN A 28 2.13 -38.21 -3.77
CA ASN A 28 3.11 -38.70 -4.75
C ASN A 28 4.35 -37.80 -4.86
N ILE A 29 5.51 -38.40 -4.64
CA ILE A 29 6.83 -37.85 -4.93
C ILE A 29 7.11 -38.17 -6.40
N MET A 30 7.01 -37.18 -7.29
CA MET A 30 7.65 -37.27 -8.60
C MET A 30 8.82 -36.29 -8.66
N LYS A 31 10.00 -36.90 -8.55
CA LYS A 31 11.28 -36.36 -8.99
C LYS A 31 11.25 -36.25 -10.52
N GLY A 32 11.78 -35.15 -11.06
CA GLY A 32 12.19 -35.07 -12.45
C GLY A 32 11.57 -33.92 -13.23
N ASN A 33 12.37 -32.88 -13.51
CA ASN A 33 13.01 -32.70 -14.82
C ASN A 33 13.48 -31.25 -14.95
N THR A 34 14.78 -31.06 -14.69
CA THR A 34 15.58 -29.93 -15.15
C THR A 34 15.57 -29.90 -16.67
N SER A 35 14.65 -29.15 -17.27
CA SER A 35 14.76 -28.73 -18.67
C SER A 35 15.55 -27.44 -18.71
N SER A 36 16.85 -27.59 -18.96
CA SER A 36 17.75 -26.57 -19.47
C SER A 36 17.22 -26.02 -20.79
N SER A 37 16.50 -24.90 -20.73
CA SER A 37 16.11 -24.10 -21.89
C SER A 37 17.30 -23.25 -22.31
N SER A 38 18.08 -23.76 -23.25
CA SER A 38 19.00 -23.00 -24.09
C SER A 38 18.22 -21.96 -24.89
N PHE A 39 18.22 -20.71 -24.44
CA PHE A 39 17.66 -19.59 -25.17
C PHE A 39 18.71 -19.10 -26.18
N SER A 40 18.55 -19.48 -27.44
CA SER A 40 19.35 -18.97 -28.55
C SER A 40 19.06 -17.49 -28.75
N GLU A 41 20.06 -16.65 -28.49
CA GLU A 41 20.14 -15.27 -28.96
C GLU A 41 20.03 -15.23 -30.49
N LYS A 42 18.93 -14.64 -30.98
CA LYS A 42 18.83 -14.17 -32.37
C LYS A 42 18.56 -12.67 -32.34
N SER A 43 19.62 -11.92 -32.04
CA SER A 43 19.63 -10.45 -32.10
C SER A 43 19.57 -10.02 -33.57
N SER A 44 18.41 -9.52 -33.98
CA SER A 44 18.24 -8.85 -35.28
C SER A 44 18.38 -7.36 -35.04
N HIS A 45 19.45 -6.80 -35.59
CA HIS A 45 19.87 -5.41 -35.50
C HIS A 45 18.98 -4.56 -36.40
N THR A 46 17.93 -3.93 -35.87
CA THR A 46 17.25 -2.81 -36.53
C THR A 46 17.83 -1.50 -36.04
N GLU A 47 18.68 -0.94 -36.89
CA GLU A 47 19.28 0.39 -36.81
C GLU A 47 18.17 1.46 -36.88
N ILE A 48 17.78 2.02 -35.74
CA ILE A 48 16.90 3.20 -35.69
C ILE A 48 17.78 4.43 -35.50
N LYS A 49 18.12 5.01 -36.65
CA LYS A 49 18.72 6.32 -36.84
C LYS A 49 17.79 7.39 -36.26
N THR A 50 18.08 7.89 -35.05
CA THR A 50 17.36 9.02 -34.45
C THR A 50 18.27 10.25 -34.41
N PRO A 51 17.84 11.38 -35.00
CA PRO A 51 18.68 12.56 -35.15
C PRO A 51 18.90 13.33 -33.85
N LEU A 52 20.16 13.73 -33.69
CA LEU A 52 20.70 14.73 -32.79
C LEU A 52 19.91 16.05 -32.95
N ASN A 53 19.21 16.48 -31.91
CA ASN A 53 18.74 17.87 -31.83
C ASN A 53 18.99 18.41 -30.42
N ALA A 54 20.11 19.12 -30.28
CA ALA A 54 20.34 20.07 -29.22
C ALA A 54 19.59 21.37 -29.56
N PRO A 55 19.06 22.08 -28.55
CA PRO A 55 19.64 23.41 -28.34
C PRO A 55 19.78 23.82 -26.87
N GLN A 56 20.99 24.31 -26.56
CA GLN A 56 21.31 25.59 -25.95
C GLN A 56 20.65 25.99 -24.61
N THR A 57 21.51 25.98 -23.58
CA THR A 57 21.95 27.14 -22.80
C THR A 57 21.07 28.40 -22.81
N VAL A 58 20.47 28.72 -21.67
CA VAL A 58 20.45 30.10 -21.16
C VAL A 58 20.65 30.08 -19.64
N ALA A 59 21.76 30.68 -19.22
CA ALA A 59 22.03 31.06 -17.85
C ALA A 59 21.17 32.27 -17.48
N THR A 60 20.66 32.31 -16.25
CA THR A 60 20.31 33.60 -15.62
C THR A 60 20.67 33.53 -14.15
N ALA A 61 21.53 34.45 -13.78
CA ALA A 61 22.20 34.56 -12.50
C ALA A 61 21.38 35.41 -11.51
N SER A 62 21.77 35.27 -10.23
CA SER A 62 21.79 36.32 -9.21
C SER A 62 20.46 36.88 -8.68
N THR A 63 20.25 36.75 -7.36
CA THR A 63 20.01 37.91 -6.50
C THR A 63 20.42 37.57 -5.06
N THR A 64 21.55 38.14 -4.67
CA THR A 64 22.01 38.38 -3.31
C THR A 64 21.10 39.41 -2.63
N ASN A 65 20.77 39.22 -1.36
CA ASN A 65 20.58 40.34 -0.44
C ASN A 65 21.10 39.99 0.96
N ALA A 66 22.12 40.76 1.36
CA ALA A 66 22.63 40.88 2.71
C ALA A 66 21.80 41.91 3.50
N THR A 67 21.85 41.86 4.84
CA THR A 67 22.02 42.99 5.80
C THR A 67 21.35 42.73 7.16
N ALA A 68 22.14 42.21 8.12
CA ALA A 68 22.36 42.51 9.58
C ALA A 68 21.24 43.10 10.51
N PRO A 69 21.39 43.24 11.86
CA PRO A 69 22.37 42.77 12.86
C PRO A 69 21.67 42.12 14.13
N PRO A 70 22.36 41.87 15.28
CA PRO A 70 22.00 40.86 16.30
C PRO A 70 21.19 41.41 17.48
N THR A 71 20.34 40.58 18.08
CA THR A 71 19.66 40.88 19.36
C THR A 71 19.66 39.64 20.26
N ALA A 72 19.83 39.91 21.54
CA ALA A 72 20.43 39.10 22.60
C ALA A 72 19.76 37.75 22.93
N PRO A 73 20.51 36.82 23.58
CA PRO A 73 20.04 35.48 23.91
C PRO A 73 19.24 35.50 25.22
N GLN A 74 17.91 35.45 25.13
CA GLN A 74 17.09 35.08 26.27
C GLN A 74 16.97 33.55 26.31
N ALA A 75 17.66 32.98 27.30
CA ALA A 75 17.65 31.57 27.65
C ALA A 75 16.26 31.15 28.18
N ALA A 76 15.30 30.99 27.29
CA ALA A 76 14.06 30.27 27.57
C ALA A 76 14.37 28.78 27.45
N ILE A 77 14.53 28.12 28.60
CA ILE A 77 14.70 26.68 28.72
C ILE A 77 13.50 26.01 28.02
N PRO A 78 13.70 25.30 26.90
CA PRO A 78 12.60 24.64 26.21
C PRO A 78 12.10 23.52 27.12
N LEU A 79 10.90 23.70 27.68
CA LEU A 79 10.14 22.62 28.28
C LEU A 79 10.08 21.49 27.25
N ARG A 80 10.84 20.43 27.53
CA ARG A 80 10.95 19.25 26.69
C ARG A 80 9.59 18.57 26.63
N ARG A 81 8.83 18.93 25.60
CA ARG A 81 7.58 18.28 25.23
C ARG A 81 7.94 16.85 24.82
N ASP A 82 7.48 15.89 25.63
CA ASP A 82 7.71 14.47 25.44
C ASP A 82 7.22 14.01 24.05
N ASN A 83 8.17 13.74 23.17
CA ASN A 83 7.96 13.32 21.77
C ASN A 83 7.65 11.80 21.67
N SER A 84 7.12 11.20 22.73
CA SER A 84 6.94 9.74 22.84
C SER A 84 5.70 9.23 22.11
N SER A 85 4.71 10.09 21.84
CA SER A 85 3.49 9.72 21.12
C SER A 85 3.69 9.58 19.60
N SER A 86 4.65 10.29 19.01
CA SER A 86 4.86 10.27 17.55
C SER A 86 5.50 8.95 17.07
N LEU A 87 6.38 8.36 17.89
CA LEU A 87 7.04 7.09 17.55
C LEU A 87 6.06 5.91 17.50
N SER A 88 5.03 5.91 18.37
CA SER A 88 4.02 4.85 18.38
C SER A 88 3.07 4.94 17.19
N GLN A 89 2.73 6.17 16.77
CA GLN A 89 1.89 6.39 15.59
C GLN A 89 2.58 5.96 14.30
N GLU A 90 3.85 6.35 14.09
CA GLU A 90 4.61 5.96 12.89
C GLU A 90 4.75 4.43 12.78
N ALA A 91 4.97 3.75 13.90
CA ALA A 91 5.02 2.29 13.95
C ALA A 91 3.67 1.65 13.58
N LEU A 92 2.55 2.23 14.04
CA LEU A 92 1.21 1.75 13.73
C LEU A 92 0.86 1.97 12.25
N GLU A 93 1.22 3.11 11.68
CA GLU A 93 1.03 3.42 10.25
C GLU A 93 1.82 2.42 9.38
N LYS A 94 3.09 2.17 9.71
CA LYS A 94 3.92 1.15 9.05
C LYS A 94 3.31 -0.25 9.17
N LYS A 95 2.84 -0.65 10.36
CA LYS A 95 2.17 -1.94 10.57
C LYS A 95 0.92 -2.04 9.70
N THR A 96 0.07 -1.01 9.71
CA THR A 96 -1.18 -0.95 8.94
C THR A 96 -0.92 -1.04 7.44
N PHE A 97 0.09 -0.32 6.95
CA PHE A 97 0.51 -0.38 5.55
C PHE A 97 1.00 -1.78 5.14
N LEU A 98 1.77 -2.46 5.99
CA LEU A 98 2.22 -3.84 5.71
C LEU A 98 1.05 -4.83 5.64
N ILE A 99 0.05 -4.68 6.50
CA ILE A 99 -1.18 -5.47 6.44
C ILE A 99 -1.91 -5.20 5.13
N PHE A 100 -2.05 -3.93 4.74
CA PHE A 100 -2.64 -3.54 3.48
C PHE A 100 -1.94 -4.18 2.27
N VAL A 101 -0.61 -4.12 2.18
CA VAL A 101 0.15 -4.75 1.08
C VAL A 101 -0.06 -6.26 1.04
N LYS A 102 -0.14 -6.92 2.22
CA LYS A 102 -0.44 -8.36 2.31
C LYS A 102 -1.85 -8.68 1.78
N ILE A 103 -2.85 -7.88 2.12
CA ILE A 103 -4.22 -8.02 1.61
C ILE A 103 -4.23 -7.83 0.09
N LEU A 104 -3.56 -6.79 -0.41
CA LEU A 104 -3.49 -6.50 -1.84
C LEU A 104 -2.89 -7.67 -2.63
N PHE A 105 -1.78 -8.27 -2.17
CA PHE A 105 -1.20 -9.43 -2.83
C PHE A 105 -2.07 -10.69 -2.77
N LYS A 106 -2.86 -10.87 -1.71
CA LYS A 106 -3.86 -11.95 -1.68
C LYS A 106 -4.93 -11.74 -2.76
N LEU A 107 -5.45 -10.52 -2.89
CA LEU A 107 -6.45 -10.19 -3.91
C LEU A 107 -5.91 -10.33 -5.34
N LEU A 108 -4.65 -9.94 -5.59
CA LEU A 108 -4.02 -10.13 -6.88
C LEU A 108 -3.89 -11.62 -7.22
N LYS A 109 -3.44 -12.43 -6.25
CA LYS A 109 -3.32 -13.88 -6.43
C LYS A 109 -4.67 -14.54 -6.74
N GLU A 110 -5.73 -14.11 -6.06
CA GLU A 110 -7.07 -14.65 -6.22
C GLU A 110 -7.74 -14.22 -7.55
N HIS A 111 -7.62 -12.96 -7.94
CA HIS A 111 -8.35 -12.42 -9.10
C HIS A 111 -7.57 -12.37 -10.41
N GLN A 112 -6.25 -12.26 -10.35
CA GLN A 112 -5.39 -12.02 -11.52
C GLN A 112 -4.30 -13.09 -11.69
N GLY A 113 -4.16 -14.00 -10.72
CA GLY A 113 -3.18 -15.09 -10.75
C GLY A 113 -1.77 -14.72 -10.27
N ASP A 114 -0.90 -15.73 -10.31
CA ASP A 114 0.44 -15.66 -9.73
C ASP A 114 1.42 -14.80 -10.53
N GLU A 115 1.23 -14.68 -11.85
CA GLU A 115 2.09 -13.85 -12.70
C GLU A 115 1.98 -12.36 -12.35
N ILE A 116 0.76 -11.84 -12.22
CA ILE A 116 0.51 -10.43 -11.87
C ILE A 116 1.01 -10.14 -10.46
N THR A 117 0.82 -11.08 -9.54
CA THR A 117 1.35 -10.97 -8.17
C THR A 117 2.88 -10.90 -8.17
N THR A 118 3.55 -11.68 -9.01
CA THR A 118 5.02 -11.65 -9.16
C THR A 118 5.51 -10.31 -9.72
N LYS A 119 4.81 -9.76 -10.71
CA LYS A 119 5.11 -8.42 -11.25
C LYS A 119 4.91 -7.32 -10.18
N ALA A 120 3.85 -7.38 -9.39
CA ALA A 120 3.63 -6.42 -8.29
C ALA A 120 4.73 -6.50 -7.23
N LYS A 121 5.19 -7.70 -6.87
CA LYS A 121 6.35 -7.88 -5.97
C LYS A 121 7.62 -7.25 -6.54
N ARG A 122 7.83 -7.34 -7.86
CA ARG A 122 8.95 -6.68 -8.53
C ARG A 122 8.89 -5.15 -8.38
N VAL A 123 7.70 -4.54 -8.48
CA VAL A 123 7.51 -3.11 -8.21
C VAL A 123 7.95 -2.73 -6.79
N VAL A 124 7.59 -3.53 -5.79
CA VAL A 124 8.01 -3.30 -4.38
C VAL A 124 9.52 -3.38 -4.23
N MET A 125 10.14 -4.41 -4.80
CA MET A 125 11.60 -4.58 -4.77
C MET A 125 12.31 -3.39 -5.41
N GLU A 126 11.79 -2.90 -6.53
CA GLU A 126 12.38 -1.78 -7.25
C GLU A 126 12.25 -0.46 -6.49
N CYS A 127 11.11 -0.21 -5.84
CA CYS A 127 10.96 0.95 -4.97
C CYS A 127 11.94 0.91 -3.79
N ARG A 128 12.10 -0.26 -3.17
CA ARG A 128 13.07 -0.46 -2.08
C ARG A 128 14.50 -0.23 -2.56
N ARG A 129 14.87 -0.76 -3.73
CA ARG A 129 16.20 -0.59 -4.33
C ARG A 129 16.52 0.88 -4.55
N HIS A 130 15.60 1.65 -5.12
CA HIS A 130 15.81 3.09 -5.35
C HIS A 130 15.82 3.92 -4.05
N ASN A 131 15.01 3.55 -3.07
CA ASN A 131 15.04 4.20 -1.76
C ASN A 131 16.39 3.98 -1.05
N GLN A 132 16.97 2.77 -1.14
CA GLN A 132 18.32 2.49 -0.63
C GLN A 132 19.42 3.32 -1.32
N GLN A 133 19.18 3.74 -2.56
CA GLN A 133 20.06 4.63 -3.31
C GLN A 133 19.81 6.12 -2.97
N ASN A 134 18.98 6.42 -1.97
CA ASN A 134 18.55 7.77 -1.57
C ASN A 134 17.93 8.58 -2.72
N HIS A 135 17.26 7.90 -3.67
CA HIS A 135 16.60 8.60 -4.77
C HIS A 135 15.41 9.41 -4.23
N PRO A 136 15.34 10.74 -4.48
CA PRO A 136 14.35 11.62 -3.83
C PRO A 136 12.90 11.23 -4.17
N ALA A 137 12.63 10.74 -5.38
CA ALA A 137 11.30 10.28 -5.78
C ALA A 137 10.78 9.05 -5.00
N PHE A 138 11.66 8.34 -4.29
CA PHE A 138 11.34 7.14 -3.50
C PHE A 138 11.44 7.37 -1.99
N THR A 139 11.54 8.63 -1.56
CA THR A 139 11.61 9.02 -0.15
C THR A 139 10.45 9.97 0.15
N PRO A 140 9.51 9.61 1.04
CA PRO A 140 9.48 8.41 1.88
C PRO A 140 9.04 7.13 1.12
N LEU A 141 9.60 5.97 1.52
CA LEU A 141 9.37 4.69 0.85
C LEU A 141 7.88 4.28 0.81
N MET A 142 7.11 4.62 1.85
CA MET A 142 5.70 4.25 1.95
C MET A 142 4.86 4.91 0.86
N GLU A 143 4.99 6.22 0.68
CA GLU A 143 4.30 6.97 -0.38
C GLU A 143 4.71 6.51 -1.78
N ALA A 144 6.00 6.21 -1.96
CA ALA A 144 6.49 5.70 -3.22
C ALA A 144 5.89 4.34 -3.58
N LEU A 145 5.83 3.43 -2.60
CA LEU A 145 5.17 2.13 -2.77
C LEU A 145 3.68 2.29 -3.05
N GLU A 146 2.99 3.18 -2.34
CA GLU A 146 1.57 3.44 -2.53
C GLU A 146 1.29 3.87 -3.98
N ARG A 147 1.99 4.91 -4.45
CA ARG A 147 1.81 5.48 -5.80
C ARG A 147 2.08 4.46 -6.89
N HIS A 148 3.18 3.72 -6.79
CA HIS A 148 3.58 2.75 -7.82
C HIS A 148 2.68 1.51 -7.82
N LEU A 149 2.31 0.99 -6.64
CA LEU A 149 1.40 -0.14 -6.56
C LEU A 149 0.00 0.23 -7.02
N ARG A 150 -0.54 1.38 -6.60
CA ARG A 150 -1.86 1.87 -7.02
C ARG A 150 -1.95 2.02 -8.53
N ARG A 151 -0.92 2.61 -9.15
CA ARG A 151 -0.81 2.71 -10.62
C ARG A 151 -0.73 1.34 -11.29
N PHE A 152 -0.02 0.38 -10.69
CA PHE A 152 0.17 -0.95 -11.26
C PHE A 152 -1.10 -1.84 -11.17
N VAL A 153 -1.77 -1.85 -10.02
CA VAL A 153 -2.94 -2.72 -9.76
C VAL A 153 -4.27 -2.12 -10.22
N GLY A 154 -4.32 -0.78 -10.33
CA GLY A 154 -5.52 -0.04 -10.67
C GLY A 154 -6.43 0.26 -9.48
N GLU A 155 -7.24 1.31 -9.64
CA GLU A 155 -8.06 1.90 -8.57
C GLU A 155 -9.10 0.93 -7.99
N LYS A 156 -9.69 0.08 -8.84
CA LYS A 156 -10.74 -0.87 -8.44
C LYS A 156 -10.24 -1.89 -7.42
N LEU A 157 -9.07 -2.50 -7.68
CA LEU A 157 -8.47 -3.46 -6.74
C LEU A 157 -7.92 -2.76 -5.50
N TRP A 158 -7.38 -1.55 -5.68
CA TRP A 158 -6.90 -0.71 -4.59
C TRP A 158 -8.00 -0.39 -3.57
N GLY A 159 -9.14 0.12 -4.02
CA GLY A 159 -10.29 0.44 -3.15
C GLY A 159 -10.86 -0.80 -2.46
N ARG A 160 -10.86 -1.96 -3.14
CA ARG A 160 -11.26 -3.22 -2.53
C ARG A 160 -10.31 -3.65 -1.41
N ALA A 161 -8.99 -3.52 -1.62
CA ALA A 161 -8.00 -3.80 -0.59
C ALA A 161 -8.18 -2.89 0.66
N HIS A 162 -8.51 -1.61 0.47
CA HIS A 162 -8.85 -0.70 1.57
C HIS A 162 -10.08 -1.17 2.35
N SER A 163 -11.13 -1.60 1.65
CA SER A 163 -12.35 -2.12 2.29
C SER A 163 -12.02 -3.34 3.18
N TYR A 164 -11.21 -4.27 2.67
CA TYR A 164 -10.74 -5.42 3.47
C TYR A 164 -9.86 -5.01 4.64
N LEU A 165 -9.01 -3.98 4.50
CA LEU A 165 -8.21 -3.46 5.61
C LEU A 165 -9.10 -2.91 6.73
N HIS A 166 -10.11 -2.10 6.40
CA HIS A 166 -11.07 -1.59 7.39
C HIS A 166 -11.77 -2.72 8.16
N HIS A 167 -12.24 -3.75 7.44
CA HIS A 167 -12.83 -4.93 8.08
C HIS A 167 -11.83 -5.69 8.97
N TYR A 168 -10.58 -5.80 8.54
CA TYR A 168 -9.54 -6.47 9.32
C TYR A 168 -9.24 -5.73 10.63
N LEU A 169 -9.06 -4.40 10.56
CA LEU A 169 -8.77 -3.58 11.74
C LEU A 169 -9.95 -3.57 12.73
N GLY A 170 -11.20 -3.54 12.24
CA GLY A 170 -12.38 -3.65 13.09
C GLY A 170 -12.44 -4.97 13.87
N LYS A 171 -12.10 -6.10 13.21
CA LYS A 171 -12.03 -7.40 13.86
C LYS A 171 -10.89 -7.51 14.87
N GLU A 172 -9.73 -6.92 14.59
CA GLU A 172 -8.60 -6.91 15.53
C GLU A 172 -8.98 -6.15 16.81
N GLN A 173 -9.73 -5.05 16.70
CA GLN A 173 -10.22 -4.27 17.84
C GLN A 173 -11.22 -5.06 18.69
N GLU A 174 -12.19 -5.73 18.07
CA GLU A 174 -13.16 -6.59 18.77
C GLU A 174 -12.47 -7.74 19.52
N GLN A 175 -11.50 -8.40 18.88
CA GLN A 175 -10.72 -9.46 19.50
C GLN A 175 -9.88 -8.96 20.68
N GLN A 176 -9.29 -7.77 20.57
CA GLN A 176 -8.54 -7.16 21.68
C GLN A 176 -9.45 -6.81 22.87
N ALA A 177 -10.68 -6.35 22.60
CA ALA A 177 -11.68 -6.10 23.64
C ALA A 177 -12.13 -7.41 24.31
N ALA A 178 -12.39 -8.46 23.52
CA ALA A 178 -12.81 -9.77 24.03
C ALA A 178 -11.73 -10.47 24.87
N MET A 179 -10.44 -10.24 24.58
CA MET A 179 -9.32 -10.82 25.32
C MET A 179 -8.97 -10.06 26.62
N GLY A 180 -9.77 -9.08 27.04
CA GLY A 180 -9.67 -8.45 28.36
C GLY A 180 -8.38 -7.69 28.64
N LYS A 181 -7.59 -7.35 27.61
CA LYS A 181 -6.30 -6.65 27.77
C LYS A 181 -6.39 -5.14 27.73
N ILE A 182 -7.55 -4.57 27.37
CA ILE A 182 -7.74 -3.12 27.29
C ILE A 182 -9.19 -2.81 27.70
N GLU A 183 -9.36 -2.13 28.83
CA GLU A 183 -10.59 -1.42 29.15
C GLU A 183 -10.85 -0.44 27.98
N PRO A 184 -12.01 -0.51 27.30
CA PRO A 184 -12.28 0.31 26.12
C PRO A 184 -12.19 1.77 26.53
N ARG A 185 -11.09 2.44 26.17
CA ARG A 185 -10.91 3.86 26.42
C ARG A 185 -12.03 4.55 25.65
N PRO A 186 -13.00 5.20 26.32
CA PRO A 186 -14.13 5.79 25.64
C PRO A 186 -13.59 6.78 24.62
N LEU A 187 -14.09 6.67 23.38
CA LEU A 187 -13.94 7.72 22.40
C LEU A 187 -14.56 8.95 23.03
N VAL A 188 -13.72 9.83 23.60
CA VAL A 188 -14.12 11.18 23.97
C VAL A 188 -14.61 11.83 22.69
N MET A 189 -15.92 11.80 22.51
CA MET A 189 -16.60 12.61 21.52
C MET A 189 -16.32 14.06 21.90
N VAL A 190 -15.31 14.63 21.26
CA VAL A 190 -15.11 16.08 21.28
C VAL A 190 -16.30 16.65 20.54
N ALA A 191 -17.27 17.16 21.30
CA ALA A 191 -18.41 17.86 20.74
C ALA A 191 -17.91 19.05 19.90
N PRO A 192 -18.37 19.23 18.66
CA PRO A 192 -18.07 20.44 17.91
C PRO A 192 -18.73 21.63 18.62
N GLY A 193 -17.92 22.64 18.95
CA GLY A 193 -18.38 23.96 19.39
C GLY A 193 -18.52 24.92 18.21
#